data_AF-A0A2G4IIZ8-F1
#
_entry.id   AF-A0A2G4IIZ8-F1
#
_cell.length_a   1.000
_cell.length_b   1.000
_cell.length_c   1.000
_cell.angle_alpha   90.00
_cell.angle_beta   90.00
_cell.angle_gamma   90.00
#
_symmetry.space_group_name_H-M   'P 1'
#
loop_
_entity.id
_entity.type
_entity.pdbx_description
1 polymer ?
#
loop_
_entity_poly.entity_id
_entity_poly.type
_entity_poly.pdbx_seq_one_letter_code
_entity_poly.pdbx_strand_id
1 'polypeptide(L)' 'MLALSFGTAPVHAAQTAPKAATAPQDANAPAVKKSKTGICHAAGSSYYGRTLNFTPFATMAECVKSGGRLPKR' A
#
# COMPACT_ATOMS: atom_id res chain seq x y z
N MET A 1 -48.97 14.88 11.35
CA MET A 1 -48.47 14.61 9.99
C MET A 1 -47.43 15.68 9.69
N LEU A 2 -46.15 15.43 9.44
CA LEU A 2 -45.36 14.23 9.19
C LEU A 2 -43.92 14.62 9.62
N ALA A 3 -43.13 13.64 10.06
CA ALA A 3 -41.70 13.78 10.35
C ALA A 3 -40.94 14.34 9.10
N LEU A 4 -39.72 14.88 9.19
CA LEU A 4 -38.50 14.08 9.33
C LEU A 4 -37.29 15.00 9.49
N SER A 5 -36.55 14.76 10.57
CA SER A 5 -35.23 15.29 10.87
C SER A 5 -34.22 14.75 9.86
N PHE A 6 -33.55 15.63 9.11
CA PHE A 6 -32.41 15.24 8.27
C PHE A 6 -31.16 15.06 9.14
N GLY A 7 -30.93 13.84 9.61
CA GLY A 7 -29.68 13.43 10.24
C GLY A 7 -28.58 13.25 9.19
N THR A 8 -27.54 14.08 9.26
CA THR A 8 -26.28 13.88 8.53
C THR A 8 -25.55 12.68 9.13
N ALA A 9 -25.61 11.55 8.43
CA ALA A 9 -24.79 10.37 8.70
C ALA A 9 -23.36 10.57 8.16
N PRO A 10 -22.33 10.04 8.82
CA PRO A 10 -20.97 10.04 8.30
C PRO A 10 -20.91 9.13 7.07
N VAL A 11 -20.51 9.71 5.94
CA VAL A 11 -20.18 8.94 4.75
C VAL A 11 -19.05 7.96 5.11
N HIS A 12 -19.34 6.70 4.89
CA HIS A 12 -18.43 5.59 5.06
C HIS A 12 -17.11 5.87 4.32
N ALA A 13 -16.00 5.74 5.06
CA ALA A 13 -14.68 5.57 4.49
C ALA A 13 -14.64 4.24 3.72
N ALA A 14 -15.12 4.24 2.48
CA ALA A 14 -14.88 3.18 1.52
C ALA A 14 -13.46 3.34 0.96
N GLN A 15 -12.45 3.03 1.77
CA GLN A 15 -11.14 2.69 1.24
C GLN A 15 -11.21 1.23 0.81
N THR A 16 -11.58 1.05 -0.46
CA THR A 16 -11.48 -0.21 -1.19
C THR A 16 -10.12 -0.84 -0.94
N ALA A 17 -10.13 -2.06 -0.40
CA ALA A 17 -8.96 -2.90 -0.25
C ALA A 17 -8.17 -2.97 -1.56
N PRO A 18 -6.83 -2.83 -1.55
CA PRO A 18 -6.05 -3.02 -2.75
C PRO A 18 -6.09 -4.49 -3.13
N LYS A 19 -6.41 -4.73 -4.40
CA LYS A 19 -6.30 -5.99 -5.14
C LYS A 19 -5.16 -6.86 -4.59
N ALA A 20 -5.55 -7.90 -3.86
CA ALA A 20 -4.65 -8.95 -3.39
C ALA A 20 -3.99 -9.60 -4.62
N ALA A 21 -2.72 -9.27 -4.83
CA ALA A 21 -1.86 -10.03 -5.71
C ALA A 21 -1.42 -11.27 -4.94
N THR A 22 -2.12 -12.38 -5.20
CA THR A 22 -1.76 -13.72 -4.70
C THR A 22 -0.43 -14.14 -5.33
N ALA A 23 0.67 -13.80 -4.66
CA ALA A 23 1.90 -14.57 -4.69
C ALA A 23 2.08 -15.17 -3.29
N PRO A 24 2.71 -16.35 -3.15
CA PRO A 24 3.06 -16.90 -1.84
C PRO A 24 3.97 -15.88 -1.14
N GLN A 25 3.37 -15.08 -0.26
CA GLN A 25 4.12 -14.23 0.63
C GLN A 25 4.63 -15.16 1.71
N ASP A 26 5.94 -15.39 1.77
CA ASP A 26 6.57 -15.77 3.03
C ASP A 26 5.94 -14.89 4.10
N ALA A 27 5.32 -15.48 5.12
CA ALA A 27 4.58 -14.73 6.14
C ALA A 27 5.48 -13.72 6.90
N ASN A 28 6.79 -13.82 6.69
CA ASN A 28 7.83 -12.97 7.25
C ASN A 28 8.43 -11.96 6.24
N ALA A 29 8.00 -11.96 4.96
CA ALA A 29 8.51 -11.05 3.96
C ALA A 29 7.76 -9.70 3.99
N PRO A 30 8.47 -8.56 3.85
CA PRO A 30 7.87 -7.24 3.93
C PRO A 30 6.96 -6.96 2.72
N ALA A 31 5.79 -6.38 2.91
CA ALA A 31 4.87 -6.12 1.80
C ALA A 31 5.43 -5.12 0.77
N VAL A 32 6.32 -4.22 1.18
CA VAL A 32 6.97 -3.24 0.31
C VAL A 32 8.47 -3.15 0.62
N LYS A 33 9.28 -3.02 -0.43
CA LYS A 33 10.73 -2.80 -0.37
C LYS A 33 11.07 -1.46 -0.97
N LYS A 34 11.77 -0.59 -0.24
CA LYS A 34 12.36 0.64 -0.79
C LYS A 34 13.79 0.37 -1.23
N SER A 35 14.11 0.58 -2.50
CA SER A 35 15.48 0.48 -3.01
C SER A 35 16.38 1.58 -2.45
N LYS A 36 17.70 1.40 -2.55
CA LYS A 36 18.69 2.46 -2.24
C LYS A 36 18.49 3.74 -3.06
N THR A 37 17.92 3.63 -4.27
CA THR A 37 17.58 4.78 -5.13
C THR A 37 16.27 5.48 -4.71
N GLY A 38 15.61 5.01 -3.65
CA GLY A 38 14.40 5.61 -3.12
C GLY A 38 13.10 5.18 -3.80
N ILE A 39 13.10 4.08 -4.56
CA ILE A 39 11.90 3.57 -5.24
C ILE A 39 11.21 2.50 -4.40
N CYS A 40 9.89 2.61 -4.25
CA CYS A 40 9.06 1.67 -3.52
C CYS A 40 8.55 0.55 -4.44
N HIS A 41 8.88 -0.70 -4.13
CA HIS A 41 8.46 -1.90 -4.84
C HIS A 41 7.53 -2.72 -3.95
N ALA A 42 6.28 -2.92 -4.38
CA ALA A 42 5.36 -3.81 -3.67
C ALA A 42 5.65 -5.28 -3.96
N ALA A 43 5.31 -6.16 -3.01
CA ALA A 43 5.30 -7.61 -3.20
C ALA A 43 4.45 -7.96 -4.43
N GLY A 44 4.97 -8.85 -5.28
CA GLY A 44 4.36 -9.19 -6.58
C GLY A 44 4.77 -8.27 -7.74
N SER A 45 5.52 -7.18 -7.51
CA SER A 45 6.12 -6.42 -8.62
C SER A 45 7.39 -7.08 -9.16
N SER A 46 7.67 -6.92 -10.45
CA SER A 46 8.83 -7.55 -11.14
C SER A 46 10.19 -7.21 -10.52
N TYR A 47 10.29 -6.08 -9.81
CA TYR A 47 11.53 -5.60 -9.21
C TYR A 47 11.64 -5.89 -7.70
N TYR A 48 10.59 -6.44 -7.08
CA TYR A 48 10.59 -6.76 -5.65
C TYR A 48 11.65 -7.80 -5.29
N GLY A 49 11.74 -8.89 -6.06
CA GLY A 49 12.75 -9.94 -5.86
C GLY A 49 14.16 -9.52 -6.27
N ARG A 50 14.28 -8.56 -7.21
CA ARG A 50 15.56 -8.04 -7.70
C ARG A 50 16.19 -7.03 -6.76
N THR A 51 15.39 -6.40 -5.91
CA THR A 51 15.88 -5.45 -4.91
C THR A 51 16.40 -6.22 -3.69
N LEU A 52 17.69 -6.53 -3.69
CA LEU A 52 18.38 -7.22 -2.58
C LEU A 52 18.74 -6.25 -1.44
N ASN A 53 19.09 -5.01 -1.79
CA ASN A 53 19.39 -3.94 -0.85
C ASN A 53 18.16 -3.04 -0.69
N PHE A 54 17.41 -3.23 0.39
CA PHE A 54 16.16 -2.51 0.60
C PHE A 54 15.89 -2.15 2.06
N THR A 55 15.05 -1.15 2.25
CA THR A 55 14.36 -0.90 3.52
C THR A 55 12.95 -1.53 3.46
N PRO A 56 12.61 -2.45 4.38
CA PRO A 56 11.29 -3.07 4.44
C PRO A 56 10.24 -2.09 4.95
N PHE A 57 9.03 -2.14 4.38
CA PHE A 57 7.86 -1.41 4.82
C PHE A 57 6.63 -2.33 4.81
N ALA A 58 5.72 -2.10 5.75
CA ALA A 58 4.45 -2.82 5.83
C ALA A 58 3.46 -2.38 4.74
N THR A 59 3.55 -1.12 4.29
CA THR A 59 2.66 -0.58 3.27
C THR A 59 3.37 0.37 2.30
N MET A 60 2.76 0.58 1.13
CA MET A 60 3.28 1.54 0.14
C MET A 60 3.23 2.96 0.67
N ALA A 61 2.19 3.30 1.44
CA ALA A 61 2.01 4.62 2.02
C ALA A 61 3.15 4.98 2.98
N GLU A 62 3.57 4.05 3.84
CA GLU A 62 4.72 4.25 4.72
C GLU A 62 6.03 4.39 3.95
N CYS A 63 6.23 3.57 2.91
CA CYS A 63 7.39 3.70 2.06
C CYS A 63 7.50 5.10 1.43
N VAL A 64 6.38 5.66 0.94
CA VAL A 64 6.35 7.01 0.36
C VAL A 64 6.58 8.09 1.44
N LYS A 65 5.96 7.95 2.62
CA LYS A 65 6.17 8.86 3.76
C LYS A 65 7.61 8.89 4.24
N SER A 66 8.34 7.76 4.14
CA SER A 66 9.78 7.70 4.43
C SER A 66 10.66 8.44 3.42
N GLY A 67 10.06 9.13 2.43
CA GLY A 67 10.77 9.75 1.32
C GLY A 67 11.02 8.80 0.15
N GLY A 68 10.29 7.68 0.05
CA GLY A 68 10.26 6.85 -1.15
C GLY A 68 9.40 7.44 -2.27
N ARG A 69 9.51 6.90 -3.48
CA ARG A 69 8.72 7.29 -4.66
C ARG A 69 8.18 6.05 -5.36
N LEU A 70 7.05 6.19 -6.04
CA LEU A 70 6.51 5.09 -6.86
C LEU A 70 7.39 4.90 -8.11
N PRO A 71 7.48 3.67 -8.64
CA PRO A 71 8.15 3.42 -9.91
C PRO A 71 7.50 4.26 -11.00
N LYS A 72 8.31 4.96 -11.79
CA LYS A 72 7.85 5.56 -13.04
C LYS A 72 7.56 4.39 -13.99
N ARG A 73 6.35 4.35 -14.56
CA ARG A 73 6.02 3.37 -15.61
C ARG A 73 7.02 3.42 -16.75
#